data_AF-A0A0C2D7D7-F1
#
_entry.id   AF-A0A0C2D7D7-F1
#
_cell.length_a   1.000
_cell.length_b   1.000
_cell.length_c   1.000
_cell.angle_alpha   90.00
_cell.angle_beta   90.00
_cell.angle_gamma   90.00
#
_symmetry.space_group_name_H-M   'P 1'
#
loop_
_entity.id
_entity.type
_entity.pdbx_description
1 polymer ?
#
loop_
_entity_poly.entity_id
_entity_poly.type
_entity_poly.pdbx_seq_one_letter_code
_entity_poly.pdbx_strand_id
1 'polypeptide(L)'
;MKPRIVYSLLVVLIPSISAAATPPKAEPTGPNVCTVPTIVDEFKLEKVFRPVEYTEYETCLDVSKGFRCPVVKKGGRYGYENKLVKVEKYVKACCEGYYQTTENVCKPECDPPCKKGRCVAPNVCECDSGYGGKHCTSTCSVGLWGPSCQRKCDCENGANCDPETGACICPSGYQGERCGEECPPDRYGPNCTEKCLCQNGGRLAKDSAHSKLLRRMWNLIFPML
;
A
#
# COMPACT_ATOMS: atom_id res chain seq x y z
N MET A 1 39.18 45.70 57.25
CA MET A 1 39.21 45.01 55.94
C MET A 1 37.85 44.37 55.72
N LYS A 2 37.06 44.84 54.73
CA LYS A 2 35.77 44.23 54.34
C LYS A 2 35.92 43.69 52.92
N PRO A 3 35.54 42.45 52.61
CA PRO A 3 35.67 41.92 51.27
C PRO A 3 34.57 42.51 50.37
N ARG A 4 34.96 42.99 49.19
CA ARG A 4 34.03 43.37 48.12
C ARG A 4 33.59 42.09 47.40
N ILE A 5 32.33 41.71 47.57
CA ILE A 5 31.70 40.63 46.81
C ILE A 5 31.41 41.19 45.40
N VAL A 6 32.13 40.69 44.41
CA VAL A 6 31.90 41.01 43.00
C VAL A 6 30.80 40.07 42.50
N TYR A 7 29.56 40.55 42.42
CA TYR A 7 28.49 39.82 41.76
C TYR A 7 28.72 39.86 40.24
N SER A 8 29.19 38.75 39.67
CA SER A 8 29.16 38.55 38.22
C SER A 8 27.72 38.28 37.80
N LEU A 9 27.06 39.28 37.21
CA LEU A 9 25.80 39.13 36.50
C LEU A 9 26.05 38.31 35.22
N LEU A 10 25.89 36.99 35.33
CA LEU A 10 25.75 36.11 34.17
C LEU A 10 24.38 36.37 33.52
N VAL A 11 24.38 37.17 32.46
CA VAL A 11 23.22 37.35 31.58
C VAL A 11 23.03 36.05 30.80
N VAL A 12 22.12 35.19 31.28
CA VAL A 12 21.70 34.00 30.54
C VAL A 12 20.77 34.46 29.41
N LEU A 13 21.31 34.57 28.20
CA LEU A 13 20.52 34.74 26.98
C LEU A 13 19.77 33.44 26.72
N ILE A 14 18.50 33.39 27.11
CA ILE A 14 17.61 32.29 26.75
C ILE A 14 17.24 32.49 25.27
N PRO A 15 17.60 31.56 24.35
CA PRO A 15 17.21 31.69 22.95
C PRO A 15 15.69 31.58 22.84
N SER A 16 15.07 32.58 22.23
CA SER A 16 13.64 32.60 21.93
C SER A 16 13.35 31.53 20.87
N ILE A 17 12.84 30.38 21.30
CA ILE A 17 12.34 29.34 20.38
C ILE A 17 11.09 29.91 19.73
N SER A 18 11.24 30.47 18.52
CA SER A 18 10.09 30.77 17.67
C SER A 18 9.48 29.44 17.26
N ALA A 19 8.25 29.18 17.72
CA ALA A 19 7.46 28.06 17.25
C ALA A 19 7.32 28.18 15.72
N ALA A 20 8.04 27.34 14.98
CA ALA A 20 7.91 27.27 13.54
C ALA A 20 6.48 26.81 13.23
N ALA A 21 5.65 27.73 12.73
CA ALA A 21 4.40 27.37 12.09
C ALA A 21 4.78 26.38 10.98
N THR A 22 4.29 25.15 11.08
CA THR A 22 4.50 24.13 10.05
C THR A 22 4.00 24.70 8.72
N PRO A 23 4.81 24.64 7.64
CA PRO A 23 4.37 25.14 6.34
C PRO A 23 3.09 24.42 5.95
N PRO A 24 2.14 25.10 5.27
CA PRO A 24 0.90 24.48 4.84
C PRO A 24 1.22 23.26 3.99
N LYS A 25 0.69 22.09 4.39
CA LYS A 25 0.84 20.84 3.65
C LYS A 25 0.36 21.11 2.22
N ALA A 26 1.25 20.95 1.24
CA ALA A 26 0.94 21.26 -0.14
C ALA A 26 -0.25 20.42 -0.64
N GLU A 27 -1.11 21.03 -1.45
CA GLU A 27 -2.32 20.38 -1.96
C GLU A 27 -1.94 19.19 -2.86
N PRO A 28 -2.58 18.02 -2.70
CA PRO A 28 -2.34 16.88 -3.58
C PRO A 28 -2.87 17.15 -4.99
N THR A 29 -2.15 16.66 -6.00
CA THR A 29 -2.45 16.87 -7.42
C THR A 29 -2.42 15.55 -8.21
N GLY A 30 -3.14 15.50 -9.33
CA GLY A 30 -3.21 14.34 -10.22
C GLY A 30 -4.48 13.49 -10.09
N PRO A 31 -4.50 12.27 -10.67
CA PRO A 31 -5.59 11.33 -10.48
C PRO A 31 -5.61 10.79 -9.05
N ASN A 32 -6.77 10.31 -8.59
CA ASN A 32 -6.98 9.79 -7.23
C ASN A 32 -6.83 10.85 -6.12
N VAL A 33 -7.21 12.09 -6.42
CA VAL A 33 -7.47 13.15 -5.43
C VAL A 33 -8.96 13.21 -5.15
N CYS A 34 -9.33 13.07 -3.88
CA CYS A 34 -10.70 13.04 -3.40
C CYS A 34 -10.96 14.21 -2.43
N THR A 35 -12.21 14.64 -2.32
CA THR A 35 -12.66 15.57 -1.28
C THR A 35 -13.21 14.79 -0.10
N VAL A 36 -12.49 14.83 1.02
CA VAL A 36 -12.86 14.06 2.22
C VAL A 36 -13.33 15.00 3.34
N PRO A 37 -14.33 14.59 4.14
CA PRO A 37 -14.72 15.33 5.33
C PRO A 37 -13.60 15.26 6.37
N THR A 38 -13.25 16.39 6.96
CA THR A 38 -12.28 16.51 8.04
C THR A 38 -12.84 17.39 9.13
N ILE A 39 -12.61 16.99 10.39
CA ILE A 39 -13.06 17.74 11.55
C ILE A 39 -12.00 18.79 11.87
N VAL A 40 -12.35 20.06 11.75
CA VAL A 40 -11.48 21.18 12.11
C VAL A 40 -12.10 22.00 13.23
N ASP A 41 -11.26 22.57 14.07
CA ASP A 41 -11.70 23.49 15.12
C ASP A 41 -11.88 24.89 14.52
N GLU A 42 -13.10 25.42 14.60
CA GLU A 42 -13.45 26.75 14.12
C GLU A 42 -14.14 27.57 15.21
N PHE A 43 -13.85 28.85 15.29
CA PHE A 43 -14.55 29.76 16.19
C PHE A 43 -15.95 30.07 15.65
N LYS A 44 -16.98 29.67 16.39
CA LYS A 44 -18.38 30.05 16.11
C LYS A 44 -18.91 30.94 17.22
N LEU A 45 -19.65 31.96 16.81
CA LEU A 45 -20.30 32.88 17.73
C LEU A 45 -21.53 32.21 18.35
N GLU A 46 -21.52 31.99 19.66
CA GLU A 46 -22.64 31.38 20.39
C GLU A 46 -23.28 32.38 21.35
N LYS A 47 -24.59 32.27 21.54
CA LYS A 47 -25.37 33.11 22.46
C LYS A 47 -25.24 32.57 23.88
N VAL A 48 -24.61 33.34 24.76
CA VAL A 48 -24.34 32.95 26.16
C VAL A 48 -25.18 33.80 27.12
N PHE A 49 -25.84 33.17 28.08
CA PHE A 49 -26.57 33.85 29.15
C PHE A 49 -25.62 34.18 30.31
N ARG A 50 -25.53 35.46 30.68
CA ARG A 50 -24.72 35.94 31.80
C ARG A 50 -25.66 36.37 32.93
N PRO A 51 -25.66 35.69 34.10
CA PRO A 51 -26.51 36.07 35.21
C PRO A 51 -26.08 37.43 35.75
N VAL A 52 -27.05 38.29 36.06
CA VAL A 52 -26.82 39.58 36.73
C VAL A 52 -27.80 39.74 37.88
N GLU A 53 -27.32 40.31 38.97
CA GLU A 53 -28.16 40.69 40.11
C GLU A 53 -28.49 42.17 39.99
N TYR A 54 -29.75 42.51 40.25
CA TYR A 54 -30.22 43.88 40.23
C TYR A 54 -31.20 44.11 41.38
N THR A 55 -31.22 45.32 41.89
CA THR A 55 -32.07 45.68 43.03
C THR A 55 -33.34 46.35 42.51
N GLU A 56 -34.48 45.81 42.89
CA GLU A 56 -35.79 46.43 42.66
C GLU A 56 -36.42 46.80 44.00
N TYR A 57 -37.30 47.79 44.03
CA TYR A 57 -37.94 48.23 45.28
C TYR A 57 -39.37 47.71 45.35
N GLU A 58 -39.68 46.98 46.41
CA GLU A 58 -41.02 46.48 46.70
C GLU A 58 -41.62 47.20 47.92
N THR A 59 -42.95 47.22 48.01
CA THR A 59 -43.66 47.87 49.11
C THR A 59 -43.57 47.06 50.39
N CYS A 60 -43.14 47.69 51.48
CA CYS A 60 -42.97 47.06 52.80
C CYS A 60 -43.50 47.97 53.92
N LEU A 61 -43.80 47.39 55.09
CA LEU A 61 -44.37 48.14 56.24
C LEU A 61 -43.34 48.90 57.09
N ASP A 62 -42.06 48.87 56.70
CA ASP A 62 -40.99 49.58 57.41
C ASP A 62 -41.04 51.09 57.09
N VAL A 63 -41.65 51.86 57.99
CA VAL A 63 -41.80 53.32 57.88
C VAL A 63 -40.44 54.03 57.84
N SER A 64 -39.41 53.48 58.50
CA SER A 64 -38.07 54.07 58.53
C SER A 64 -37.39 54.09 57.15
N LYS A 65 -37.85 53.22 56.24
CA LYS A 65 -37.36 53.09 54.86
C LYS A 65 -38.33 53.68 53.82
N GLY A 66 -39.33 54.45 54.26
CA GLY A 66 -40.29 55.11 53.37
C GLY A 66 -41.18 54.16 52.57
N PHE A 67 -41.56 53.01 53.17
CA PHE A 67 -42.36 51.94 52.56
C PHE A 67 -41.77 51.30 51.28
N ARG A 68 -40.49 51.54 50.96
CA ARG A 68 -39.81 50.98 49.79
C ARG A 68 -38.58 50.20 50.24
N CYS A 69 -38.67 48.88 50.23
CA CYS A 69 -37.57 48.02 50.62
C CYS A 69 -36.82 47.52 49.37
N PRO A 70 -35.47 47.60 49.33
CA PRO A 70 -34.68 47.03 48.25
C PRO A 70 -34.72 45.50 48.33
N VAL A 71 -35.14 44.86 47.24
CA VAL A 71 -35.15 43.41 47.05
C VAL A 71 -34.17 43.09 45.93
N VAL A 72 -33.18 42.25 46.24
CA VAL A 72 -32.22 41.78 45.22
C VAL A 72 -32.91 40.72 44.37
N LYS A 73 -33.09 41.01 43.08
CA LYS A 73 -33.61 40.08 42.09
C LYS A 73 -32.49 39.55 41.23
N LYS A 74 -32.65 38.30 40.80
CA LYS A 74 -31.74 37.64 39.84
C LYS A 74 -32.36 37.72 38.45
N GLY A 75 -31.56 38.14 37.48
CA GLY A 75 -31.90 38.07 36.06
C GLY A 75 -30.67 37.70 35.26
N GLY A 76 -30.68 38.03 33.97
CA GLY A 76 -29.48 37.88 33.15
C GLY A 76 -29.57 38.66 31.86
N ARG A 77 -28.40 38.81 31.24
CA ARG A 77 -28.24 39.43 29.92
C ARG A 77 -27.69 38.39 28.97
N TYR A 78 -28.17 38.40 27.73
CA TYR A 78 -27.56 37.60 26.68
C TYR A 78 -26.40 38.36 26.08
N GLY A 79 -25.30 37.66 25.85
CA GLY A 79 -24.18 38.13 25.06
C GLY A 79 -23.80 37.12 24.00
N TYR A 80 -22.81 37.49 23.18
CA TYR A 80 -22.23 36.64 22.17
C TYR A 80 -20.78 36.35 22.54
N GLU A 81 -20.35 35.12 22.30
CA GLU A 81 -18.99 34.69 22.61
C GLU A 81 -18.48 33.73 21.54
N ASN A 82 -17.21 33.88 21.15
CA ASN A 82 -16.58 32.96 20.22
C ASN A 82 -16.26 31.66 20.96
N LYS A 83 -16.94 30.58 20.60
CA LYS A 83 -16.64 29.25 21.09
C LYS A 83 -15.95 28.44 20.01
N LEU A 84 -14.95 27.66 20.43
CA LEU A 84 -14.28 26.71 19.55
C LEU A 84 -15.24 25.53 19.31
N VAL A 85 -15.68 25.35 18.07
CA VAL A 85 -16.61 24.29 17.68
C VAL A 85 -15.94 23.42 16.63
N LYS A 86 -16.06 22.11 16.80
CA LYS A 86 -15.65 21.12 15.81
C LYS A 86 -16.62 21.14 14.65
N VAL A 87 -16.14 21.57 13.49
CA VAL A 87 -16.92 21.64 12.25
C VAL A 87 -16.36 20.66 11.23
N GLU A 88 -17.26 20.06 10.45
CA GLU A 88 -16.87 19.25 9.31
C GLU A 88 -16.61 20.16 8.11
N LYS A 89 -15.40 20.11 7.56
CA LYS A 89 -15.02 20.79 6.31
C LYS A 89 -14.49 19.77 5.32
N TYR A 90 -14.70 20.04 4.04
CA TYR A 90 -14.23 19.19 2.95
C TYR A 90 -12.88 19.69 2.45
N VAL A 91 -11.86 18.85 2.53
CA VAL A 91 -10.50 19.17 2.08
C VAL A 91 -10.07 18.18 1.00
N LYS A 92 -9.17 18.61 0.11
CA LYS A 92 -8.56 17.73 -0.88
C LYS A 92 -7.52 16.83 -0.21
N ALA A 93 -7.66 15.53 -0.38
CA ALA A 93 -6.72 14.52 0.07
C ALA A 93 -6.54 13.46 -1.01
N CYS A 94 -5.54 12.60 -0.88
CA CYS A 94 -5.51 11.39 -1.68
C CYS A 94 -6.72 10.50 -1.30
N CYS A 95 -7.27 9.81 -2.30
CA CYS A 95 -8.36 8.88 -2.09
C CYS A 95 -7.93 7.72 -1.16
N GLU A 96 -8.91 6.98 -0.65
CA GLU A 96 -8.65 5.82 0.22
C GLU A 96 -7.73 4.80 -0.48
N GLY A 97 -6.73 4.32 0.25
CA GLY A 97 -5.71 3.42 -0.30
C GLY A 97 -4.64 4.09 -1.16
N TYR A 98 -4.58 5.43 -1.21
CA TYR A 98 -3.51 6.19 -1.84
C TYR A 98 -2.79 7.06 -0.80
N TYR A 99 -1.46 7.15 -0.89
CA TYR A 99 -0.64 8.02 -0.06
C TYR A 99 -0.04 9.16 -0.87
N GLN A 100 0.17 10.31 -0.22
CA GLN A 100 0.77 11.49 -0.84
C GLN A 100 2.29 11.39 -0.78
N THR A 101 2.95 11.49 -1.94
CA THR A 101 4.42 11.53 -2.02
C THR A 101 4.96 12.93 -1.69
N THR A 102 6.29 13.05 -1.59
CA THR A 102 7.00 14.34 -1.45
C THR A 102 6.76 15.29 -2.63
N GLU A 103 6.35 14.77 -3.78
CA GLU A 103 5.99 15.52 -4.99
C GLU A 103 4.50 15.89 -5.04
N ASN A 104 3.75 15.64 -3.95
CA ASN A 104 2.29 15.86 -3.85
C ASN A 104 1.45 15.04 -4.83
N VAL A 105 1.97 13.90 -5.28
CA VAL A 105 1.26 12.97 -6.16
C VAL A 105 0.69 11.83 -5.33
N CYS A 106 -0.55 11.43 -5.62
CA CYS A 106 -1.19 10.30 -4.96
C CYS A 106 -0.74 8.98 -5.61
N LYS A 107 -0.02 8.14 -4.87
CA LYS A 107 0.39 6.80 -5.29
C LYS A 107 -0.39 5.73 -4.52
N PRO A 108 -0.71 4.59 -5.14
CA PRO A 108 -1.46 3.53 -4.48
C PRO A 108 -0.62 2.85 -3.40
N GLU A 109 -1.28 2.48 -2.31
CA GLU A 109 -0.73 1.72 -1.20
C GLU A 109 -0.98 0.22 -1.41
N CYS A 110 0.04 -0.60 -1.18
CA CYS A 110 -0.05 -2.05 -1.26
C CYS A 110 0.55 -2.65 0.00
N ASP A 111 -0.30 -3.28 0.83
CA ASP A 111 0.12 -3.98 2.04
C ASP A 111 -0.44 -5.42 2.05
N PRO A 112 0.40 -6.46 1.89
CA PRO A 112 1.85 -6.42 1.69
C PRO A 112 2.32 -5.79 0.36
N PRO A 113 3.56 -5.24 0.32
CA PRO A 113 4.11 -4.65 -0.90
C PRO A 113 4.37 -5.69 -1.99
N CYS A 114 4.24 -5.27 -3.25
CA CYS A 114 4.57 -6.07 -4.42
C CYS A 114 6.09 -6.34 -4.47
N LYS A 115 6.52 -7.61 -4.44
CA LYS A 115 7.96 -7.94 -4.43
C LYS A 115 8.63 -7.85 -5.81
N LYS A 116 8.04 -8.47 -6.83
CA LYS A 116 8.47 -8.40 -8.25
C LYS A 116 7.37 -7.74 -9.09
N GLY A 117 7.19 -6.44 -8.90
CA GLY A 117 6.18 -5.71 -9.63
C GLY A 117 5.93 -4.33 -9.05
N ARG A 118 4.91 -3.66 -9.58
CA ARG A 118 4.49 -2.33 -9.14
C ARG A 118 3.06 -2.33 -8.60
N CYS A 119 2.80 -1.47 -7.62
CA CYS A 119 1.44 -1.20 -7.15
C CYS A 119 0.76 -0.26 -8.16
N VAL A 120 -0.35 -0.70 -8.77
CA VAL A 120 -1.11 0.08 -9.77
C VAL A 120 -2.41 0.65 -9.22
N ALA A 121 -2.98 -0.02 -8.22
CA ALA A 121 -4.16 0.41 -7.47
C ALA A 121 -4.05 -0.13 -6.03
N PRO A 122 -4.91 0.30 -5.09
CA PRO A 122 -4.85 -0.14 -3.70
C PRO A 122 -4.87 -1.67 -3.61
N ASN A 123 -3.81 -2.26 -3.06
CA ASN A 123 -3.62 -3.71 -2.95
C ASN A 123 -3.68 -4.49 -4.29
N VAL A 124 -3.45 -3.82 -5.42
CA VAL A 124 -3.37 -4.44 -6.75
C VAL A 124 -1.96 -4.28 -7.30
N CYS A 125 -1.28 -5.41 -7.45
CA CYS A 125 0.05 -5.49 -8.03
C CYS A 125 -0.03 -5.86 -9.51
N GLU A 126 0.74 -5.16 -10.33
CA GLU A 126 1.12 -5.59 -11.67
C GLU A 126 2.50 -6.23 -11.57
N CYS A 127 2.57 -7.54 -11.80
CA CYS A 127 3.81 -8.30 -11.63
C CYS A 127 4.71 -8.23 -12.86
N ASP A 128 6.01 -8.23 -12.61
CA ASP A 128 7.05 -8.35 -13.62
C ASP A 128 6.93 -9.70 -14.36
N SER A 129 7.51 -9.77 -15.55
CA SER A 129 7.53 -11.01 -16.35
C SER A 129 8.12 -12.17 -15.55
N GLY A 130 7.48 -13.34 -15.64
CA GLY A 130 7.89 -14.55 -14.92
C GLY A 130 7.39 -14.66 -13.49
N TYR A 131 6.71 -13.64 -12.99
CA TYR A 131 6.11 -13.63 -11.66
C TYR A 131 4.60 -13.39 -11.70
N GLY A 132 3.91 -13.96 -10.72
CA GLY A 132 2.47 -13.86 -10.56
C GLY A 132 2.04 -14.00 -9.11
N GLY A 133 0.73 -14.08 -8.91
CA GLY A 133 0.09 -14.07 -7.59
C GLY A 133 -0.17 -12.65 -7.09
N LYS A 134 -0.90 -12.54 -5.96
CA LYS A 134 -1.41 -11.26 -5.45
C LYS A 134 -0.32 -10.23 -5.11
N HIS A 135 0.85 -10.68 -4.67
CA HIS A 135 1.98 -9.83 -4.26
C HIS A 135 3.25 -10.08 -5.09
N CYS A 136 3.12 -10.74 -6.25
CA CYS A 136 4.24 -11.05 -7.15
C CYS A 136 5.38 -11.81 -6.46
N THR A 137 5.04 -12.79 -5.61
CA THR A 137 6.00 -13.59 -4.85
C THR A 137 6.23 -14.97 -5.47
N SER A 138 5.27 -15.48 -6.24
CA SER A 138 5.37 -16.77 -6.94
C SER A 138 5.85 -16.59 -8.36
N THR A 139 6.73 -17.47 -8.82
CA THR A 139 7.06 -17.61 -10.24
C THR A 139 5.87 -18.19 -11.01
N CYS A 140 5.85 -18.00 -12.33
CA CYS A 140 4.80 -18.60 -13.16
C CYS A 140 4.77 -20.12 -13.05
N SER A 141 3.56 -20.66 -13.00
CA SER A 141 3.33 -22.10 -13.05
C SER A 141 3.64 -22.65 -14.44
N VAL A 142 3.91 -23.95 -14.52
CA VAL A 142 4.18 -24.65 -15.78
C VAL A 142 3.07 -24.34 -16.80
N GLY A 143 3.47 -24.01 -18.03
CA GLY A 143 2.53 -23.65 -19.10
C GLY A 143 2.11 -22.17 -19.12
N LEU A 144 2.62 -21.32 -18.22
CA LEU A 144 2.35 -19.88 -18.19
C LEU A 144 3.63 -19.05 -18.16
N TRP A 145 3.57 -17.84 -18.73
CA TRP A 145 4.69 -16.90 -18.78
C TRP A 145 4.22 -15.44 -18.86
N GLY A 146 5.19 -14.52 -18.84
CA GLY A 146 4.98 -13.09 -18.99
C GLY A 146 4.50 -12.40 -17.71
N PRO A 147 4.09 -11.12 -17.81
CA PRO A 147 3.71 -10.34 -16.65
C PRO A 147 2.44 -10.91 -16.02
N SER A 148 2.46 -11.03 -14.70
CA SER A 148 1.36 -11.62 -13.92
C SER A 148 0.95 -13.04 -14.36
N CYS A 149 1.82 -13.75 -15.09
CA CYS A 149 1.60 -15.10 -15.63
C CYS A 149 0.32 -15.26 -16.46
N GLN A 150 -0.04 -14.21 -17.21
CA GLN A 150 -1.29 -14.20 -17.98
C GLN A 150 -1.18 -14.83 -19.37
N ARG A 151 0.05 -15.13 -19.85
CA ARG A 151 0.27 -15.72 -21.17
C ARG A 151 0.47 -17.22 -21.04
N LYS A 152 -0.02 -17.99 -22.02
CA LYS A 152 0.19 -19.44 -22.09
C LYS A 152 1.42 -19.76 -22.93
N CYS A 153 2.17 -20.78 -22.54
CA CYS A 153 3.25 -21.33 -23.35
C CYS A 153 2.68 -21.86 -24.66
N ASP A 154 3.36 -21.56 -25.77
CA ASP A 154 2.98 -22.03 -27.10
C ASP A 154 3.99 -23.07 -27.62
N CYS A 155 4.13 -24.16 -26.88
CA CYS A 155 5.10 -25.22 -27.15
C CYS A 155 4.40 -26.56 -27.44
N GLU A 156 5.01 -27.37 -28.28
CA GLU A 156 4.55 -28.70 -28.67
C GLU A 156 5.25 -29.81 -27.86
N ASN A 157 4.81 -31.06 -28.06
CA ASN A 157 5.41 -32.25 -27.43
C ASN A 157 5.50 -32.19 -25.89
N GLY A 158 4.59 -31.46 -25.25
CA GLY A 158 4.54 -31.31 -23.79
C GLY A 158 5.68 -30.47 -23.20
N ALA A 159 6.37 -29.68 -24.03
CA ALA A 159 7.41 -28.77 -23.59
C ALA A 159 6.87 -27.65 -22.69
N ASN A 160 7.64 -27.27 -21.68
CA ASN A 160 7.39 -26.05 -20.91
C ASN A 160 8.09 -24.85 -21.56
N CYS A 161 7.70 -23.64 -21.20
CA CYS A 161 8.41 -22.43 -21.60
C CYS A 161 9.06 -21.71 -20.43
N ASP A 162 10.06 -20.89 -20.76
CA ASP A 162 10.68 -19.96 -19.86
C ASP A 162 9.62 -18.95 -19.34
N PRO A 163 9.51 -18.76 -18.02
CA PRO A 163 8.43 -17.96 -17.45
C PRO A 163 8.56 -16.46 -17.76
N GLU A 164 9.76 -15.95 -18.05
CA GLU A 164 9.97 -14.53 -18.34
C GLU A 164 9.77 -14.22 -19.82
N THR A 165 10.38 -15.02 -20.69
CA THR A 165 10.47 -14.77 -22.14
C THR A 165 9.44 -15.52 -22.96
N GLY A 166 8.91 -16.63 -22.44
CA GLY A 166 8.02 -17.54 -23.17
C GLY A 166 8.72 -18.48 -24.15
N ALA A 167 10.07 -18.49 -24.19
CA ALA A 167 10.84 -19.38 -25.05
C ALA A 167 10.66 -20.86 -24.64
N CYS A 168 10.42 -21.74 -25.59
CA CYS A 168 10.19 -23.16 -25.30
C CYS A 168 11.49 -23.86 -24.87
N ILE A 169 11.36 -24.70 -23.85
CA ILE A 169 12.43 -25.54 -23.32
C ILE A 169 12.15 -26.96 -23.80
N CYS A 170 12.81 -27.36 -24.89
CA CYS A 170 12.45 -28.61 -25.56
C CYS A 170 12.88 -29.86 -24.77
N PRO A 171 11.97 -30.84 -24.63
CA PRO A 171 12.30 -32.12 -24.02
C PRO A 171 13.31 -32.87 -24.90
N SER A 172 13.94 -33.89 -24.31
CA SER A 172 14.91 -34.70 -25.04
C SER A 172 14.29 -35.35 -26.27
N GLY A 173 14.98 -35.24 -27.40
CA GLY A 173 14.50 -35.76 -28.69
C GLY A 173 13.78 -34.73 -29.56
N TYR A 174 13.59 -33.50 -29.08
CA TYR A 174 12.95 -32.42 -29.83
C TYR A 174 13.78 -31.13 -29.85
N GLN A 175 13.60 -30.32 -30.89
CA GLN A 175 14.19 -29.01 -31.11
C GLN A 175 13.22 -28.07 -31.87
N GLY A 176 13.69 -26.86 -32.17
CA GLY A 176 12.92 -25.81 -32.86
C GLY A 176 12.23 -24.87 -31.89
N GLU A 177 11.73 -23.73 -32.38
CA GLU A 177 11.17 -22.66 -31.55
C GLU A 177 9.98 -23.11 -30.68
N ARG A 178 9.17 -24.04 -31.21
CA ARG A 178 8.01 -24.62 -30.51
C ARG A 178 8.22 -26.07 -30.11
N CYS A 179 9.43 -26.62 -30.24
CA CYS A 179 9.74 -28.03 -29.93
C CYS A 179 8.94 -29.06 -30.75
N GLY A 180 8.50 -28.69 -31.96
CA GLY A 180 7.77 -29.58 -32.88
C GLY A 180 8.66 -30.48 -33.73
N GLU A 181 9.96 -30.17 -33.83
CA GLU A 181 10.90 -30.90 -34.68
C GLU A 181 11.62 -31.99 -33.89
N GLU A 182 11.74 -33.19 -34.45
CA GLU A 182 12.54 -34.26 -33.85
C GLU A 182 14.04 -34.02 -34.05
N CYS A 183 14.87 -34.55 -33.13
CA CYS A 183 16.33 -34.45 -33.27
C CYS A 183 16.86 -35.13 -34.54
N PRO A 184 17.88 -34.55 -35.19
CA PRO A 184 18.57 -35.21 -36.29
C PRO A 184 19.31 -36.47 -35.80
N PRO A 185 19.62 -37.43 -36.69
CA PRO A 185 20.11 -38.76 -36.31
C PRO A 185 21.43 -38.79 -35.53
N ASP A 186 22.19 -37.70 -35.57
CA ASP A 186 23.50 -37.52 -34.95
C ASP A 186 23.44 -36.75 -33.62
N ARG A 187 22.25 -36.34 -33.17
CA ARG A 187 22.06 -35.54 -31.96
C ARG A 187 20.96 -36.07 -31.05
N TYR A 188 21.05 -35.73 -29.77
CA TYR A 188 20.08 -36.09 -28.75
C TYR A 188 20.11 -35.10 -27.56
N GLY A 189 19.37 -35.42 -26.50
CA GLY A 189 19.24 -34.55 -25.34
C GLY A 189 18.25 -33.40 -25.58
N PRO A 190 18.05 -32.52 -24.58
CA PRO A 190 17.20 -31.35 -24.72
C PRO A 190 17.75 -30.40 -25.78
N ASN A 191 16.87 -29.84 -26.62
CA ASN A 191 17.24 -28.99 -27.76
C ASN A 191 18.27 -29.63 -28.71
N CYS A 192 18.41 -30.96 -28.72
CA CYS A 192 19.37 -31.71 -29.55
C CYS A 192 20.83 -31.20 -29.44
N THR A 193 21.21 -30.73 -28.26
CA THR A 193 22.52 -30.11 -28.02
C THR A 193 23.63 -31.15 -27.89
N GLU A 194 23.30 -32.39 -27.53
CA GLU A 194 24.26 -33.47 -27.35
C GLU A 194 24.50 -34.21 -28.67
N LYS A 195 25.76 -34.52 -28.99
CA LYS A 195 26.14 -35.28 -30.18
C LYS A 195 26.28 -36.76 -29.86
N CYS A 196 25.76 -37.61 -30.74
CA CYS A 196 25.94 -39.05 -30.66
C CYS A 196 27.42 -39.42 -30.85
N LEU A 197 28.01 -40.11 -29.87
CA LEU A 197 29.35 -40.71 -29.98
C LEU A 197 29.29 -42.14 -30.56
N CYS A 198 28.30 -42.42 -31.39
CA CYS A 198 28.07 -43.75 -31.92
C CYS A 198 29.19 -44.15 -32.88
N GLN A 199 29.93 -45.21 -32.56
CA GLN A 199 30.90 -45.83 -33.46
C GLN A 199 30.18 -46.62 -34.57
N ASN A 200 30.80 -46.76 -35.74
CA ASN A 200 30.30 -47.55 -36.89
C ASN A 200 28.96 -47.09 -37.49
N GLY A 201 28.65 -45.79 -37.49
CA GLY A 201 27.43 -45.27 -38.14
C GLY A 201 26.12 -45.64 -37.44
N GLY A 202 26.19 -46.02 -36.16
CA GLY A 202 25.01 -46.29 -35.34
C GLY A 202 24.13 -45.06 -35.18
N ARG A 203 22.81 -45.23 -35.34
CA ARG A 203 21.79 -44.21 -35.03
C ARG A 203 21.19 -44.52 -33.68
N LEU A 204 20.82 -43.49 -32.91
CA LEU A 204 20.06 -43.70 -31.68
C LEU A 204 18.67 -44.25 -32.04
N ALA A 205 18.34 -45.41 -31.48
CA ALA A 205 16.99 -45.94 -31.57
C ALA A 205 16.06 -45.04 -30.74
N LYS A 206 15.02 -44.49 -31.37
CA LYS A 206 13.96 -43.68 -30.73
C LYS A 206 13.32 -44.40 -29.53
N ASP A 207 13.43 -45.72 -29.50
CA ASP A 207 13.13 -46.57 -28.36
C ASP A 207 14.42 -47.28 -27.94
N SER A 208 15.14 -46.75 -26.95
CA SER A 208 16.16 -47.57 -26.29
C SER A 208 15.46 -48.82 -25.76
N ALA A 209 15.93 -50.01 -26.18
CA ALA A 209 15.38 -51.31 -25.82
C ALA A 209 15.29 -51.54 -24.29
N HIS A 210 15.92 -50.67 -23.50
CA HIS A 210 15.82 -50.62 -22.05
C HIS A 210 14.42 -50.19 -21.54
N SER A 211 13.70 -49.30 -22.27
CA SER A 211 12.34 -48.85 -21.91
C SER A 211 11.27 -49.92 -22.20
N LYS A 212 11.45 -50.71 -23.27
CA LYS A 212 10.54 -51.83 -23.60
C LYS A 212 10.68 -53.01 -22.64
N LEU A 213 11.88 -53.27 -22.12
CA LEU A 213 12.10 -54.31 -21.10
C LEU A 213 11.48 -53.93 -19.75
N LEU A 214 11.58 -52.68 -19.31
CA LEU A 214 10.94 -52.21 -18.07
C LEU A 214 9.41 -52.17 -18.18
N ARG A 215 8.84 -51.76 -19.33
CA ARG A 215 7.38 -51.83 -19.57
C ARG A 215 6.86 -53.26 -19.71
N ARG A 216 7.64 -54.17 -20.32
CA ARG A 216 7.28 -55.60 -20.39
C ARG A 216 7.44 -56.31 -19.06
N MET A 217 8.44 -55.98 -18.25
CA MET A 217 8.59 -56.53 -16.89
C MET A 217 7.50 -56.02 -15.94
N TRP A 218 7.09 -54.75 -16.02
CA TRP A 218 5.96 -54.22 -15.23
C TRP A 218 4.65 -54.98 -15.52
N ASN A 219 4.36 -55.24 -16.80
CA ASN A 219 3.16 -55.97 -17.22
C ASN A 219 3.20 -57.49 -16.97
N LEU A 220 4.37 -58.05 -16.61
CA LEU A 220 4.53 -59.45 -16.23
C LEU A 220 4.52 -59.66 -14.71
N ILE A 221 4.83 -58.62 -13.91
CA ILE A 221 4.91 -58.71 -12.44
C ILE A 221 3.57 -58.36 -11.77
N PHE A 222 2.72 -57.54 -12.39
CA PHE A 222 1.39 -57.17 -11.86
C PHE A 222 0.27 -57.37 -12.89
N PRO A 223 -0.24 -58.59 -13.10
CA PRO A 223 -1.46 -58.80 -13.88
C PRO A 223 -2.73 -58.76 -13.01
N MET A 224 -2.64 -58.58 -11.69
CA MET A 224 -3.80 -58.46 -10.80
C MET A 224 -3.56 -57.50 -9.62
N LEU A 225 -3.78 -56.22 -9.86
CA LEU A 225 -4.28 -55.23 -8.89
C LEU A 225 -4.95 -54.09 -9.64
#